data_AF-A0A7U3Q123-F1
#
_entry.id   AF-A0A7U3Q123-F1
#
_cell.length_a   1.000
_cell.length_b   1.000
_cell.length_c   1.000
_cell.angle_alpha   90.00
_cell.angle_beta   90.00
_cell.angle_gamma   90.00
#
_symmetry.space_group_name_H-M   'P 1'
#
loop_
_entity.id
_entity.type
_entity.pdbx_description
1 polymer ?
#
loop_
_entity_poly.entity_id
_entity_poly.type
_entity_poly.pdbx_seq_one_letter_code
_entity_poly.pdbx_strand_id
1 'polypeptide(L)'
;MGYWNLRRVFTDRLSQTPPGFSRVKCDDLDQESSLLPPRESSFLGLNTLKLSLLALLYALFTSALTCFAIWRFGFDCNVASRAKDDRLLKTPIPDFPKEIRMFERNSTFTDPPTAENDEAWNSLLPSGRGFVFVKDGEKYGLKPGIDTGRGEIYSVSLYHQIHCLGLVRKNYWRLVNGVMSGDDTEITEFAHSELSGSHTAHCFDYFRQSFECSADMSLEWTKPGSKQVDGVGIPHVCTSKRAVKEYMDKYQFDGARNHDIAARSLTAAYGEN
;
A
#
# COMPACT_ATOMS: atom_id res chain seq x y z
N MET A 1 5.70 5.33 34.75
CA MET A 1 7.09 5.81 34.93
C MET A 1 7.88 5.39 33.69
N GLY A 2 8.51 6.19 32.84
CA GLY A 2 8.75 7.62 32.66
C GLY A 2 9.71 7.69 31.45
N TYR A 3 9.21 8.04 30.26
CA TYR A 3 10.00 8.08 29.02
C TYR A 3 10.52 9.50 28.77
N TRP A 4 11.62 9.87 29.41
CA TRP A 4 12.24 11.21 29.26
C TRP A 4 13.71 11.20 28.82
N ASN A 5 14.28 10.07 28.40
CA ASN A 5 15.73 9.98 28.11
C ASN A 5 16.12 9.32 26.77
N LEU A 6 15.41 9.62 25.67
CA LEU A 6 15.86 9.23 24.31
C LEU A 6 16.35 10.40 23.44
N ARG A 7 16.50 11.60 24.01
CA ARG A 7 16.85 12.82 23.26
C ARG A 7 18.34 13.04 22.97
N ARG A 8 19.23 12.06 23.23
CA ARG A 8 20.69 12.30 23.17
C ARG A 8 21.51 11.38 22.24
N VAL A 9 20.87 10.50 21.47
CA VAL A 9 21.61 9.60 20.53
C VAL A 9 21.39 9.97 19.06
N PHE A 10 20.51 10.91 18.74
CA PHE A 10 20.18 11.30 17.36
C PHE A 10 20.78 12.63 16.88
N THR A 11 21.65 13.29 17.65
CA THR A 11 22.22 14.58 17.26
C THR A 11 23.52 14.53 16.46
N ASP A 12 24.17 13.36 16.32
CA ASP A 12 25.46 13.25 15.61
C ASP A 12 25.37 12.70 14.17
N ARG A 13 24.17 12.60 13.59
CA ARG A 13 23.99 12.11 12.21
C ARG A 13 23.03 12.97 11.35
N LEU A 14 22.93 14.27 11.66
CA LEU A 14 22.13 15.25 10.92
C LEU A 14 22.97 16.45 10.41
N SER A 15 24.18 16.19 9.90
CA SER A 15 25.01 17.20 9.22
C SER A 15 25.34 16.84 7.77
N GLN A 16 24.48 16.06 7.11
CA GLN A 16 24.59 15.84 5.66
C GLN A 16 23.40 16.50 4.96
N THR A 17 23.67 17.65 4.35
CA THR A 17 22.82 18.33 3.37
C THR A 17 22.41 17.38 2.24
N PRO A 18 21.17 17.44 1.74
CA PRO A 18 20.76 16.67 0.57
C PRO A 18 21.50 17.17 -0.68
N PRO A 19 21.87 16.30 -1.65
CA PRO A 19 22.51 16.74 -2.87
C PRO A 19 21.49 17.52 -3.72
N GLY A 20 21.68 18.84 -3.79
CA GLY A 20 20.95 19.72 -4.68
C GLY A 20 21.40 19.48 -6.12
N PHE A 21 20.45 19.15 -7.00
CA PHE A 21 20.68 19.15 -8.44
C PHE A 21 20.61 20.59 -8.95
N SER A 22 21.76 21.15 -9.32
CA SER A 22 21.85 22.46 -9.99
C SER A 22 21.92 22.29 -11.51
N ARG A 23 21.14 23.10 -12.23
CA ARG A 23 21.16 23.22 -13.70
C ARG A 23 22.49 23.82 -14.14
N VAL A 24 23.23 23.12 -14.99
CA VAL A 24 24.44 23.64 -15.64
C VAL A 24 24.03 24.78 -16.58
N LYS A 25 24.56 26.00 -16.34
CA LYS A 25 24.48 27.11 -17.29
C LYS A 25 25.59 26.92 -18.33
N CYS A 26 25.22 26.99 -19.59
CA CYS A 26 26.15 27.02 -20.71
C CYS A 26 26.62 28.46 -20.93
N ASP A 27 27.51 28.97 -20.08
CA ASP A 27 28.22 30.23 -20.30
C ASP A 27 29.58 30.09 -19.60
N ASP A 28 30.50 29.33 -20.17
CA ASP A 28 31.92 29.28 -19.71
C ASP A 28 32.84 28.60 -20.72
N LEU A 29 32.67 28.91 -22.00
CA LEU A 29 33.70 28.69 -23.01
C LEU A 29 33.60 29.88 -23.96
N ASP A 30 34.44 30.89 -23.77
CA ASP A 30 35.03 31.73 -24.83
C ASP A 30 35.71 32.97 -24.21
N GLN A 31 36.88 32.76 -23.60
CA GLN A 31 37.83 33.85 -23.41
C GLN A 31 39.26 33.37 -23.60
N GLU A 32 39.65 33.17 -24.86
CA GLU A 32 41.05 33.37 -25.25
C GLU A 32 41.13 33.81 -26.72
N SER A 33 41.00 35.12 -26.90
CA SER A 33 41.40 35.82 -28.12
C SER A 33 42.85 36.24 -27.97
N SER A 34 43.70 35.76 -28.88
CA SER A 34 44.69 36.52 -29.65
C SER A 34 46.02 35.77 -29.82
N LEU A 35 46.38 35.45 -31.08
CA LEU A 35 47.56 35.97 -31.78
C LEU A 35 47.85 35.21 -33.11
N LEU A 36 47.77 35.97 -34.23
CA LEU A 36 48.56 35.88 -35.49
C LEU A 36 48.22 34.81 -36.58
N PRO A 37 48.58 34.99 -37.88
CA PRO A 37 48.82 36.20 -38.72
C PRO A 37 48.03 36.09 -40.09
N PRO A 38 48.43 36.67 -41.27
CA PRO A 38 47.49 37.28 -42.19
C PRO A 38 46.96 36.35 -43.30
N ARG A 39 45.80 36.79 -43.80
CA ARG A 39 45.03 36.38 -44.97
C ARG A 39 45.87 35.99 -46.20
N GLU A 40 45.75 34.73 -46.63
CA GLU A 40 45.98 34.31 -48.02
C GLU A 40 44.67 33.86 -48.68
N SER A 41 44.59 34.15 -49.98
CA SER A 41 43.40 34.14 -50.81
C SER A 41 43.02 32.76 -51.35
N SER A 42 41.74 32.44 -51.20
CA SER A 42 40.87 31.73 -52.16
C SER A 42 41.47 30.59 -53.01
N PHE A 43 41.27 29.35 -52.55
CA PHE A 43 41.17 28.16 -53.41
C PHE A 43 40.25 27.10 -52.76
N LEU A 44 38.96 27.42 -52.57
CA LEU A 44 38.02 26.50 -51.89
C LEU A 44 36.63 26.49 -52.55
N GLY A 45 36.58 26.24 -53.86
CA GLY A 45 35.38 26.47 -54.67
C GLY A 45 34.53 25.25 -55.05
N LEU A 46 34.97 24.01 -54.79
CA LEU A 46 34.21 22.84 -55.29
C LEU A 46 34.27 21.60 -54.39
N ASN A 47 35.40 21.36 -53.73
CA ASN A 47 35.58 20.15 -52.90
C ASN A 47 34.85 20.25 -51.55
N THR A 48 34.74 21.43 -50.96
CA THR A 48 34.00 21.67 -49.71
C THR A 48 32.49 21.60 -49.89
N LEU A 49 31.97 22.12 -51.00
CA LEU A 49 30.57 21.97 -51.39
C LEU A 49 30.21 20.50 -51.66
N LYS A 50 31.11 19.73 -52.30
CA LYS A 50 30.92 18.28 -52.49
C LYS A 50 30.93 17.52 -51.17
N LEU A 51 31.86 17.83 -50.26
CA LEU A 51 31.96 17.17 -48.95
C LEU A 51 30.75 17.48 -48.06
N SER A 52 30.27 18.71 -48.06
CA SER A 52 29.05 19.11 -47.32
C SER A 52 27.78 18.47 -47.90
N LEU A 53 27.68 18.39 -49.24
CA LEU A 53 26.56 17.69 -49.88
C LEU A 53 26.57 16.18 -49.58
N LEU A 54 27.75 15.54 -49.59
CA LEU A 54 27.91 14.13 -49.23
C LEU A 54 27.53 13.86 -47.77
N ALA A 55 27.95 14.74 -46.85
CA ALA A 55 27.59 14.62 -45.44
C ALA A 55 26.07 14.75 -45.22
N LEU A 56 25.42 15.68 -45.95
CA LEU A 56 23.98 15.90 -45.85
C LEU A 56 23.19 14.72 -46.44
N LEU A 57 23.62 14.17 -47.58
CA LEU A 57 23.03 12.97 -48.17
C LEU A 57 23.18 11.75 -47.26
N TYR A 58 24.35 11.58 -46.62
CA TYR A 58 24.57 10.50 -45.65
C TYR A 58 23.68 10.65 -44.40
N ALA A 59 23.51 11.85 -43.88
CA ALA A 59 22.62 12.13 -42.75
C ALA A 59 21.15 11.83 -43.09
N LEU A 60 20.68 12.23 -44.27
CA LEU A 60 19.33 11.91 -44.74
C LEU A 60 19.13 10.41 -44.94
N PHE A 61 20.11 9.72 -45.51
CA PHE A 61 20.04 8.28 -45.75
C PHE A 61 20.01 7.47 -44.44
N THR A 62 20.87 7.83 -43.47
CA THR A 62 20.87 7.19 -42.15
C THR A 62 19.59 7.48 -41.37
N SER A 63 19.06 8.71 -41.45
CA SER A 63 17.74 9.06 -40.87
C SER A 63 16.59 8.28 -41.51
N ALA A 64 16.59 8.12 -42.84
CA ALA A 64 15.59 7.33 -43.54
C ALA A 64 15.67 5.84 -43.17
N LEU A 65 16.89 5.29 -43.05
CA LEU A 65 17.11 3.92 -42.60
C LEU A 65 16.66 3.69 -41.16
N THR A 66 16.93 4.62 -40.23
CA THR A 66 16.46 4.50 -38.85
C THR A 66 14.95 4.63 -38.75
N CYS A 67 14.33 5.57 -39.48
CA CYS A 67 12.87 5.68 -39.56
C CYS A 67 12.24 4.41 -40.16
N PHE A 68 12.83 3.87 -41.22
CA PHE A 68 12.37 2.63 -41.85
C PHE A 68 12.57 1.43 -40.93
N ALA A 69 13.66 1.36 -40.18
CA ALA A 69 13.89 0.33 -39.17
C ALA A 69 12.90 0.46 -38.01
N ILE A 70 12.62 1.67 -37.52
CA ILE A 70 11.58 1.91 -36.49
C ILE A 70 10.19 1.55 -37.02
N TRP A 71 9.92 1.75 -38.31
CA TRP A 71 8.63 1.39 -38.92
C TRP A 71 8.50 -0.12 -39.18
N ARG A 72 9.56 -0.77 -39.68
CA ARG A 72 9.62 -2.22 -39.96
C ARG A 72 9.73 -3.07 -38.71
N PHE A 73 10.54 -2.63 -37.76
CA PHE A 73 10.79 -3.25 -36.47
C PHE A 73 10.16 -2.44 -35.36
N GLY A 74 8.96 -1.87 -35.64
CA GLY A 74 8.09 -1.21 -34.67
C GLY A 74 8.52 -1.55 -33.27
N PHE A 75 9.05 -0.56 -32.55
CA PHE A 75 8.98 -0.61 -31.09
C PHE A 75 7.48 -0.63 -30.81
N ASP A 76 6.91 -1.84 -30.82
CA ASP A 76 5.59 -2.13 -30.37
C ASP A 76 5.59 -1.63 -28.93
N CYS A 77 5.16 -0.38 -28.73
CA CYS A 77 4.87 0.17 -27.41
C CYS A 77 3.72 -0.62 -26.74
N ASN A 78 3.18 -1.64 -27.42
CA ASN A 78 2.44 -2.75 -26.88
C ASN A 78 3.27 -3.73 -26.01
N VAL A 79 4.43 -3.33 -25.46
CA VAL A 79 5.04 -4.04 -24.32
C VAL A 79 4.05 -4.14 -23.15
N ALA A 80 3.11 -3.20 -23.03
CA ALA A 80 2.03 -3.27 -22.03
C ALA A 80 1.07 -4.47 -22.23
N SER A 81 0.89 -4.95 -23.47
CA SER A 81 -0.06 -6.05 -23.76
C SER A 81 0.55 -7.44 -23.54
N ARG A 82 1.88 -7.56 -23.35
CA ARG A 82 2.59 -8.84 -23.24
C ARG A 82 3.23 -9.08 -21.87
N ALA A 83 2.89 -8.25 -20.87
CA ALA A 83 2.99 -8.64 -19.47
C ALA A 83 1.91 -9.69 -19.20
N LYS A 84 2.24 -10.93 -19.51
CA LYS A 84 1.34 -12.08 -19.48
C LYS A 84 1.13 -12.51 -18.03
N ASP A 85 0.27 -11.78 -17.31
CA ASP A 85 -0.32 -12.13 -16.01
C ASP A 85 0.63 -12.85 -15.02
N ASP A 86 1.67 -12.15 -14.54
CA ASP A 86 2.61 -12.62 -13.50
C ASP A 86 1.96 -12.69 -12.10
N ARG A 87 0.62 -12.69 -12.01
CA ARG A 87 -0.08 -12.72 -10.73
C ARG A 87 0.05 -14.10 -10.09
N LEU A 88 0.27 -14.10 -8.78
CA LEU A 88 0.33 -15.33 -7.97
C LEU A 88 -1.03 -16.06 -7.94
N LEU A 89 -2.14 -15.32 -8.05
CA LEU A 89 -3.50 -15.85 -8.12
C LEU A 89 -4.21 -15.27 -9.34
N LYS A 90 -4.94 -16.13 -10.05
CA LYS A 90 -5.88 -15.70 -11.10
C LYS A 90 -7.08 -15.02 -10.45
N THR A 91 -7.49 -13.87 -10.96
CA THR A 91 -8.63 -13.13 -10.42
C THR A 91 -9.29 -12.27 -11.49
N PRO A 92 -10.62 -12.09 -11.47
CA PRO A 92 -11.31 -11.13 -12.33
C PRO A 92 -11.08 -9.68 -11.89
N ILE A 93 -10.52 -9.46 -10.70
CA ILE A 93 -10.33 -8.13 -10.12
C ILE A 93 -9.16 -7.42 -10.81
N PRO A 94 -9.34 -6.20 -11.35
CA PRO A 94 -8.26 -5.47 -12.00
C PRO A 94 -7.22 -5.00 -10.98
N ASP A 95 -6.06 -4.58 -11.47
CA ASP A 95 -5.11 -3.85 -10.62
C ASP A 95 -5.66 -2.44 -10.34
N PHE A 96 -5.57 -2.03 -9.08
CA PHE A 96 -5.91 -0.68 -8.65
C PHE A 96 -4.64 0.15 -8.46
N PRO A 97 -4.69 1.47 -8.71
CA PRO A 97 -3.57 2.35 -8.42
C PRO A 97 -3.23 2.30 -6.93
N LYS A 98 -1.93 2.36 -6.63
CA LYS A 98 -1.43 2.49 -5.26
C LYS A 98 -1.17 3.95 -4.95
N GLU A 99 -1.40 4.34 -3.72
CA GLU A 99 -1.13 5.69 -3.24
C GLU A 99 -0.46 5.67 -1.87
N ILE A 100 0.28 6.73 -1.58
CA ILE A 100 0.92 6.94 -0.27
C ILE A 100 -0.06 7.69 0.60
N ARG A 101 -0.36 7.14 1.78
CA ARG A 101 -1.22 7.77 2.79
C ARG A 101 -0.51 7.73 4.14
N MET A 102 -0.68 8.77 4.93
CA MET A 102 -0.26 8.81 6.32
C MET A 102 -1.44 8.42 7.20
N PHE A 103 -1.19 7.62 8.25
CA PHE A 103 -2.24 7.32 9.22
C PHE A 103 -2.43 8.51 10.15
N GLU A 104 -3.66 8.97 10.24
CA GLU A 104 -4.04 10.14 11.03
C GLU A 104 -5.07 9.74 12.07
N ARG A 105 -5.05 10.42 13.22
CA ARG A 105 -6.09 10.25 14.24
C ARG A 105 -7.37 10.87 13.71
N ASN A 106 -8.45 10.10 13.71
CA ASN A 106 -9.78 10.59 13.39
C ASN A 106 -10.76 10.24 14.51
N SER A 107 -11.23 11.26 15.23
CA SER A 107 -12.13 11.11 16.37
C SER A 107 -13.44 10.41 15.99
N THR A 108 -13.93 10.61 14.76
CA THR A 108 -15.10 9.90 14.21
C THR A 108 -14.98 8.37 14.34
N PHE A 109 -13.76 7.84 14.21
CA PHE A 109 -13.49 6.41 14.27
C PHE A 109 -12.93 5.93 15.62
N THR A 110 -12.51 6.85 16.50
CA THR A 110 -11.95 6.52 17.83
C THR A 110 -12.85 6.86 19.00
N ASP A 111 -13.86 7.70 18.81
CA ASP A 111 -14.76 8.10 19.90
C ASP A 111 -15.82 7.02 20.18
N PRO A 112 -16.41 7.03 21.39
CA PRO A 112 -17.53 6.15 21.72
C PRO A 112 -18.69 6.26 20.70
N PRO A 113 -19.52 5.21 20.55
CA PRO A 113 -20.59 5.19 19.56
C PRO A 113 -21.60 6.33 19.76
N THR A 114 -21.84 7.05 18.67
CA THR A 114 -22.94 7.99 18.47
C THR A 114 -23.64 7.63 17.17
N ALA A 115 -24.84 8.17 16.92
CA ALA A 115 -25.54 7.94 15.65
C ALA A 115 -24.70 8.38 14.44
N GLU A 116 -23.97 9.49 14.57
CA GLU A 116 -23.09 10.02 13.52
C GLU A 116 -21.88 9.10 13.28
N ASN A 117 -21.17 8.72 14.35
CA ASN A 117 -19.98 7.88 14.23
C ASN A 117 -20.34 6.48 13.73
N ASP A 118 -21.45 5.90 14.19
CA ASP A 118 -21.90 4.59 13.70
C ASP A 118 -22.30 4.64 12.21
N GLU A 119 -22.86 5.75 11.74
CA GLU A 119 -23.12 5.95 10.31
C GLU A 119 -21.83 6.09 9.49
N ALA A 120 -20.83 6.80 10.02
CA ALA A 120 -19.50 6.87 9.42
C ALA A 120 -18.85 5.47 9.31
N TRP A 121 -18.98 4.63 10.34
CA TRP A 121 -18.52 3.23 10.31
C TRP A 121 -19.29 2.39 9.26
N ASN A 122 -20.61 2.55 9.14
CA ASN A 122 -21.40 1.87 8.12
C ASN A 122 -20.99 2.29 6.70
N SER A 123 -20.67 3.57 6.53
CA SER A 123 -20.28 4.17 5.24
C SER A 123 -18.91 3.71 4.72
N LEU A 124 -18.10 3.03 5.55
CA LEU A 124 -16.88 2.36 5.10
C LEU A 124 -17.17 1.20 4.13
N LEU A 125 -18.36 0.62 4.20
CA LEU A 125 -18.81 -0.39 3.25
C LEU A 125 -19.40 0.33 2.02
N PRO A 126 -18.94 0.01 0.80
CA PRO A 126 -19.43 0.65 -0.41
C PRO A 126 -20.86 0.17 -0.70
N SER A 127 -21.46 0.76 -1.74
CA SER A 127 -22.68 0.20 -2.34
C SER A 127 -22.52 -1.29 -2.63
N GLY A 128 -23.52 -2.10 -2.27
CA GLY A 128 -23.41 -3.55 -2.34
C GLY A 128 -22.55 -4.18 -1.24
N ARG A 129 -22.15 -3.42 -0.22
CA ARG A 129 -21.45 -3.86 1.00
C ARG A 129 -20.12 -4.59 0.79
N GLY A 130 -19.50 -4.40 -0.39
CA GLY A 130 -18.23 -5.07 -0.74
C GLY A 130 -18.38 -6.41 -1.45
N PHE A 131 -19.57 -6.72 -1.95
CA PHE A 131 -19.81 -7.88 -2.81
C PHE A 131 -19.67 -7.51 -4.30
N VAL A 132 -19.20 -8.47 -5.10
CA VAL A 132 -19.04 -8.34 -6.55
C VAL A 132 -19.69 -9.52 -7.27
N PHE A 133 -20.13 -9.28 -8.52
CA PHE A 133 -20.61 -10.33 -9.41
C PHE A 133 -19.47 -10.84 -10.30
N VAL A 134 -19.33 -12.16 -10.40
CA VAL A 134 -18.41 -12.84 -11.31
C VAL A 134 -19.21 -13.81 -12.16
N LYS A 135 -19.14 -13.68 -13.49
CA LYS A 135 -19.95 -14.51 -14.41
C LYS A 135 -19.50 -15.97 -14.49
N ASP A 136 -18.19 -16.19 -14.35
CA ASP A 136 -17.54 -17.49 -14.50
C ASP A 136 -16.39 -17.54 -13.49
N GLY A 137 -16.71 -17.88 -12.24
CA GLY A 137 -15.72 -17.94 -11.16
C GLY A 137 -14.71 -19.07 -11.37
N GLU A 138 -15.14 -20.17 -11.99
CA GLU A 138 -14.32 -21.36 -12.27
C GLU A 138 -13.11 -21.03 -13.16
N LYS A 139 -13.28 -20.16 -14.16
CA LYS A 139 -12.16 -19.66 -14.99
C LYS A 139 -10.99 -19.06 -14.18
N TYR A 140 -11.30 -18.51 -13.01
CA TYR A 140 -10.31 -17.91 -12.10
C TYR A 140 -9.89 -18.87 -10.97
N GLY A 141 -10.37 -20.11 -10.97
CA GLY A 141 -10.10 -21.09 -9.93
C GLY A 141 -10.86 -20.83 -8.62
N LEU A 142 -11.92 -20.03 -8.66
CA LEU A 142 -12.79 -19.78 -7.51
C LEU A 142 -13.72 -20.97 -7.30
N LYS A 143 -14.03 -21.30 -6.04
CA LYS A 143 -15.17 -22.20 -5.77
C LYS A 143 -16.49 -21.49 -6.05
N PRO A 144 -17.59 -22.24 -6.20
CA PRO A 144 -18.89 -21.64 -6.47
C PRO A 144 -19.28 -20.58 -5.44
N GLY A 145 -19.71 -19.41 -5.93
CA GLY A 145 -20.27 -18.32 -5.13
C GLY A 145 -21.78 -18.48 -4.94
N ILE A 146 -22.46 -17.39 -4.57
CA ILE A 146 -23.93 -17.37 -4.51
C ILE A 146 -24.47 -17.08 -5.91
N ASP A 147 -25.09 -18.06 -6.56
CA ASP A 147 -25.70 -17.87 -7.89
C ASP A 147 -26.92 -16.92 -7.83
N THR A 148 -27.01 -16.03 -8.82
CA THR A 148 -28.08 -15.04 -8.97
C THR A 148 -28.65 -14.96 -10.38
N GLY A 149 -28.28 -15.86 -11.29
CA GLY A 149 -28.67 -15.83 -12.71
C GLY A 149 -27.99 -14.72 -13.53
N ARG A 150 -27.43 -13.68 -12.90
CA ARG A 150 -26.54 -12.67 -13.51
C ARG A 150 -25.06 -13.10 -13.47
N GLY A 151 -24.75 -14.02 -12.58
CA GLY A 151 -23.42 -14.45 -12.17
C GLY A 151 -23.42 -14.81 -10.69
N GLU A 152 -22.27 -15.25 -10.21
CA GLU A 152 -22.05 -15.63 -8.82
C GLU A 152 -21.60 -14.43 -8.00
N ILE A 153 -22.07 -14.31 -6.77
CA ILE A 153 -21.65 -13.29 -5.83
C ILE A 153 -20.46 -13.79 -4.99
N TYR A 154 -19.43 -12.96 -4.89
CA TYR A 154 -18.26 -13.13 -4.03
C TYR A 154 -18.06 -11.90 -3.14
N SER A 155 -17.51 -12.10 -1.94
CA SER A 155 -17.10 -11.00 -1.07
C SER A 155 -15.67 -10.59 -1.38
N VAL A 156 -15.39 -9.29 -1.43
CA VAL A 156 -14.02 -8.79 -1.45
C VAL A 156 -13.46 -8.78 -0.02
N SER A 157 -12.28 -9.37 0.17
CA SER A 157 -11.67 -9.57 1.50
C SER A 157 -11.50 -8.27 2.30
N LEU A 158 -11.06 -7.17 1.68
CA LEU A 158 -10.98 -5.84 2.31
C LEU A 158 -12.29 -5.49 3.03
N TYR A 159 -13.42 -5.54 2.32
CA TYR A 159 -14.70 -5.13 2.90
C TYR A 159 -15.24 -6.17 3.89
N HIS A 160 -14.88 -7.44 3.73
CA HIS A 160 -15.18 -8.44 4.75
C HIS A 160 -14.41 -8.19 6.05
N GLN A 161 -13.13 -7.81 5.97
CA GLN A 161 -12.31 -7.42 7.12
C GLN A 161 -12.90 -6.19 7.82
N ILE A 162 -13.29 -5.15 7.06
CA ILE A 162 -13.95 -3.95 7.60
C ILE A 162 -15.29 -4.29 8.26
N HIS A 163 -16.11 -5.15 7.63
CA HIS A 163 -17.38 -5.59 8.19
C HIS A 163 -17.19 -6.31 9.54
N CYS A 164 -16.25 -7.26 9.59
CA CYS A 164 -15.92 -8.00 10.81
C CYS A 164 -15.38 -7.06 11.89
N LEU A 165 -14.50 -6.13 11.54
CA LEU A 165 -13.98 -5.11 12.47
C LEU A 165 -15.10 -4.27 13.08
N GLY A 166 -16.05 -3.82 12.26
CA GLY A 166 -17.23 -3.09 12.72
C GLY A 166 -18.12 -3.91 13.66
N LEU A 167 -18.29 -5.21 13.40
CA LEU A 167 -19.01 -6.12 14.30
C LEU A 167 -18.30 -6.29 15.64
N VAL A 168 -16.97 -6.46 15.63
CA VAL A 168 -16.18 -6.56 16.86
C VAL A 168 -16.27 -5.26 17.66
N ARG A 169 -16.10 -4.10 17.01
CA ARG A 169 -16.28 -2.78 17.63
C ARG A 169 -17.67 -2.63 18.27
N LYS A 170 -18.72 -3.00 17.53
CA LYS A 170 -20.11 -2.90 18.01
C LYS A 170 -20.33 -3.76 19.25
N ASN A 171 -19.85 -4.99 19.25
CA ASN A 171 -20.00 -5.89 20.39
C ASN A 171 -19.14 -5.45 21.58
N TYR A 172 -17.94 -4.93 21.33
CA TYR A 172 -17.08 -4.34 22.34
C TYR A 172 -17.81 -3.23 23.12
N TRP A 173 -18.36 -2.23 22.43
CA TRP A 173 -19.07 -1.14 23.09
C TRP A 173 -20.36 -1.57 23.78
N ARG A 174 -21.06 -2.60 23.26
CA ARG A 174 -22.20 -3.21 23.96
C ARG A 174 -21.78 -3.82 25.30
N LEU A 175 -20.62 -4.49 25.35
CA LEU A 175 -20.09 -5.07 26.57
C LEU A 175 -19.64 -3.99 27.55
N VAL A 176 -18.88 -2.98 27.07
CA VAL A 176 -18.47 -1.82 27.89
C VAL A 176 -19.70 -1.17 28.53
N ASN A 177 -20.71 -0.81 27.74
CA ASN A 177 -21.93 -0.19 28.25
C ASN A 177 -22.72 -1.12 29.20
N GLY A 178 -22.69 -2.44 28.97
CA GLY A 178 -23.38 -3.42 29.79
C GLY A 178 -22.78 -3.56 31.20
N VAL A 179 -21.46 -3.37 31.36
CA VAL A 179 -20.79 -3.46 32.66
C VAL A 179 -20.76 -2.15 33.44
N MET A 180 -21.00 -1.00 32.79
CA MET A 180 -21.06 0.31 33.45
C MET A 180 -22.12 0.43 34.55
N SER A 181 -23.12 -0.45 34.57
CA SER A 181 -24.20 -0.46 35.57
C SER A 181 -24.01 -1.53 36.65
N GLY A 182 -22.85 -2.21 36.68
CA GLY A 182 -22.57 -3.27 37.63
C GLY A 182 -21.99 -2.78 38.96
N ASP A 183 -22.04 -3.63 39.98
CA ASP A 183 -21.50 -3.36 41.32
C ASP A 183 -19.99 -3.68 41.44
N ASP A 184 -19.38 -4.28 40.43
CA ASP A 184 -17.95 -4.60 40.41
C ASP A 184 -17.12 -3.34 40.12
N THR A 185 -16.47 -2.82 41.16
CA THR A 185 -15.74 -1.55 41.08
C THR A 185 -14.54 -1.60 40.13
N GLU A 186 -13.86 -2.75 40.01
CA GLU A 186 -12.66 -2.85 39.16
C GLU A 186 -13.04 -2.92 37.68
N ILE A 187 -14.03 -3.75 37.34
CA ILE A 187 -14.52 -3.87 35.96
C ILE A 187 -15.18 -2.55 35.52
N THR A 188 -15.91 -1.89 36.41
CA THR A 188 -16.57 -0.62 36.12
C THR A 188 -15.55 0.50 35.91
N GLU A 189 -14.49 0.57 36.72
CA GLU A 189 -13.39 1.54 36.54
C GLU A 189 -12.68 1.32 35.20
N PHE A 190 -12.39 0.06 34.84
CA PHE A 190 -11.84 -0.27 33.52
C PHE A 190 -12.77 0.20 32.40
N ALA A 191 -14.07 -0.08 32.47
CA ALA A 191 -15.04 0.35 31.47
C ALA A 191 -15.13 1.88 31.35
N HIS A 192 -15.01 2.62 32.45
CA HIS A 192 -14.93 4.08 32.42
C HIS A 192 -13.67 4.57 31.71
N SER A 193 -12.52 3.95 31.95
CA SER A 193 -11.26 4.31 31.27
C SER A 193 -11.36 4.14 29.75
N GLU A 194 -12.13 3.14 29.30
CA GLU A 194 -12.38 2.89 27.89
C GLU A 194 -13.33 3.92 27.25
N LEU A 195 -14.06 4.72 28.01
CA LEU A 195 -14.85 5.84 27.49
C LEU A 195 -14.04 7.13 27.34
N SER A 196 -12.91 7.25 28.06
CA SER A 196 -12.09 8.46 28.13
C SER A 196 -10.66 8.22 27.63
N GLY A 197 -10.51 7.99 26.31
CA GLY A 197 -9.18 7.83 25.69
C GLY A 197 -8.72 6.39 25.53
N SER A 198 -9.66 5.48 25.25
CA SER A 198 -9.42 4.04 25.03
C SER A 198 -8.29 3.73 24.06
N HIS A 199 -7.37 2.87 24.52
CA HIS A 199 -6.40 2.23 23.64
C HIS A 199 -7.08 1.32 22.63
N THR A 200 -8.11 0.57 23.07
CA THR A 200 -8.91 -0.31 22.23
C THR A 200 -9.58 0.44 21.06
N ALA A 201 -10.12 1.62 21.31
CA ALA A 201 -10.77 2.44 20.29
C ALA A 201 -9.77 2.96 19.25
N HIS A 202 -8.58 3.35 19.70
CA HIS A 202 -7.46 3.63 18.80
C HIS A 202 -7.04 2.40 17.98
N CYS A 203 -7.03 1.20 18.58
CA CYS A 203 -6.76 -0.05 17.84
C CYS A 203 -7.78 -0.32 16.75
N PHE A 204 -9.08 -0.04 16.98
CA PHE A 204 -10.10 -0.18 15.95
C PHE A 204 -9.82 0.72 14.74
N ASP A 205 -9.49 1.99 14.96
CA ASP A 205 -9.15 2.90 13.86
C ASP A 205 -7.82 2.50 13.19
N TYR A 206 -6.82 2.07 13.96
CA TYR A 206 -5.56 1.57 13.41
C TYR A 206 -5.75 0.34 12.51
N PHE A 207 -6.58 -0.62 12.92
CA PHE A 207 -6.92 -1.77 12.08
C PHE A 207 -7.71 -1.38 10.84
N ARG A 208 -8.67 -0.45 10.96
CA ARG A 208 -9.42 0.10 9.81
C ARG A 208 -8.45 0.67 8.77
N GLN A 209 -7.56 1.57 9.19
CA GLN A 209 -6.55 2.18 8.33
C GLN A 209 -5.58 1.14 7.75
N SER A 210 -5.17 0.15 8.55
CA SER A 210 -4.29 -0.94 8.11
C SER A 210 -4.93 -1.82 7.04
N PHE A 211 -6.22 -2.16 7.18
CA PHE A 211 -6.96 -2.95 6.19
C PHE A 211 -7.19 -2.15 4.92
N GLU A 212 -7.58 -0.87 5.01
CA GLU A 212 -7.71 0.01 3.84
C GLU A 212 -6.39 0.22 3.09
N CYS A 213 -5.28 0.28 3.82
CA CYS A 213 -3.94 0.46 3.24
C CYS A 213 -3.45 -0.82 2.54
N SER A 214 -3.69 -1.99 3.12
CA SER A 214 -3.29 -3.27 2.51
C SER A 214 -4.25 -3.71 1.40
N ALA A 215 -5.52 -3.32 1.50
CA ALA A 215 -6.61 -3.53 0.54
C ALA A 215 -6.59 -4.94 -0.07
N ASP A 216 -6.82 -5.96 0.76
CA ASP A 216 -6.86 -7.34 0.27
C ASP A 216 -8.01 -7.54 -0.73
N MET A 217 -7.67 -7.72 -1.99
CA MET A 217 -8.63 -7.85 -3.09
C MET A 217 -8.98 -9.31 -3.42
N SER A 218 -8.64 -10.27 -2.56
CA SER A 218 -9.08 -11.65 -2.70
C SER A 218 -10.61 -11.76 -2.74
N LEU A 219 -11.09 -12.76 -3.49
CA LEU A 219 -12.51 -13.07 -3.61
C LEU A 219 -12.86 -14.27 -2.75
N GLU A 220 -13.71 -14.03 -1.77
CA GLU A 220 -14.19 -15.03 -0.83
C GLU A 220 -15.56 -15.55 -1.24
N TRP A 221 -15.69 -16.87 -1.25
CA TRP A 221 -16.94 -17.58 -1.49
C TRP A 221 -17.56 -18.07 -0.18
N THR A 222 -18.82 -18.47 -0.26
CA THR A 222 -19.56 -19.00 0.88
C THR A 222 -19.11 -20.40 1.26
N LYS A 223 -19.29 -20.74 2.53
CA LYS A 223 -19.22 -22.13 2.98
C LYS A 223 -20.23 -23.01 2.22
N PRO A 224 -19.87 -24.26 1.88
CA PRO A 224 -20.83 -25.20 1.30
C PRO A 224 -22.09 -25.33 2.17
N GLY A 225 -23.26 -25.21 1.54
CA GLY A 225 -24.56 -25.30 2.24
C GLY A 225 -24.92 -24.10 3.12
N SER A 226 -24.17 -23.01 3.07
CA SER A 226 -24.42 -21.79 3.84
C SER A 226 -24.33 -20.54 2.97
N LYS A 227 -24.93 -19.43 3.41
CA LYS A 227 -24.71 -18.09 2.82
C LYS A 227 -23.61 -17.31 3.54
N GLN A 228 -22.97 -17.93 4.53
CA GLN A 228 -21.89 -17.31 5.29
C GLN A 228 -20.58 -17.34 4.50
N VAL A 229 -19.94 -16.18 4.42
CA VAL A 229 -18.54 -16.02 4.02
C VAL A 229 -17.73 -15.88 5.30
N ASP A 230 -16.67 -16.68 5.47
CA ASP A 230 -15.84 -16.65 6.69
C ASP A 230 -14.33 -16.70 6.39
N GLY A 231 -13.94 -16.58 5.12
CA GLY A 231 -12.54 -16.59 4.68
C GLY A 231 -11.81 -17.93 4.78
N VAL A 232 -12.42 -18.98 5.34
CA VAL A 232 -11.73 -20.26 5.55
C VAL A 232 -11.51 -21.00 4.24
N GLY A 233 -10.25 -21.34 3.97
CA GLY A 233 -9.86 -22.05 2.75
C GLY A 233 -9.86 -21.19 1.49
N ILE A 234 -9.93 -19.86 1.64
CA ILE A 234 -9.75 -18.90 0.55
C ILE A 234 -8.25 -18.56 0.41
N PRO A 235 -7.68 -18.56 -0.80
CA PRO A 235 -6.31 -18.14 -1.01
C PRO A 235 -6.18 -16.61 -0.96
N HIS A 236 -5.10 -16.13 -0.33
CA HIS A 236 -4.73 -14.71 -0.25
C HIS A 236 -3.27 -14.53 -0.70
N VAL A 237 -2.95 -13.37 -1.26
CA VAL A 237 -1.57 -13.00 -1.60
C VAL A 237 -0.96 -12.22 -0.43
N CYS A 238 -0.22 -12.94 0.42
CA CYS A 238 0.34 -12.38 1.65
C CYS A 238 1.86 -12.21 1.57
N THR A 239 2.39 -11.25 2.33
CA THR A 239 3.82 -11.23 2.66
C THR A 239 4.22 -12.50 3.41
N SER A 240 5.34 -13.11 3.03
CA SER A 240 5.82 -14.34 3.67
C SER A 240 6.18 -14.11 5.13
N LYS A 241 5.39 -14.70 6.05
CA LYS A 241 5.65 -14.65 7.50
C LYS A 241 7.03 -15.21 7.86
N ARG A 242 7.49 -16.23 7.15
CA ARG A 242 8.84 -16.81 7.35
C ARG A 242 9.92 -15.78 7.02
N ALA A 243 9.83 -15.14 5.85
CA ALA A 243 10.81 -14.15 5.44
C ALA A 243 10.82 -12.93 6.37
N VAL A 244 9.62 -12.48 6.80
CA VAL A 244 9.50 -11.41 7.81
C VAL A 244 10.16 -11.84 9.12
N LYS A 245 9.89 -13.05 9.60
CA LYS A 245 10.49 -13.55 10.84
C LYS A 245 12.02 -13.59 10.76
N GLU A 246 12.57 -14.14 9.67
CA GLU A 246 14.03 -14.20 9.45
C GLU A 246 14.66 -12.80 9.48
N TYR A 247 14.00 -11.80 8.89
CA TYR A 247 14.42 -10.40 8.98
C TYR A 247 14.36 -9.89 10.43
N MET A 248 13.24 -10.09 11.12
CA MET A 248 13.05 -9.62 12.49
C MET A 248 14.04 -10.27 13.45
N ASP A 249 14.27 -11.58 13.39
CA ASP A 249 15.23 -12.28 14.26
C ASP A 249 16.65 -11.69 14.13
N LYS A 250 17.01 -11.19 12.94
CA LYS A 250 18.32 -10.59 12.67
C LYS A 250 18.45 -9.15 13.15
N TYR A 251 17.36 -8.37 13.13
CA TYR A 251 17.38 -6.91 13.37
C TYR A 251 16.49 -6.46 14.53
N GLN A 252 15.99 -7.38 15.35
CA GLN A 252 15.08 -7.08 16.47
C GLN A 252 15.73 -6.19 17.53
N PHE A 253 14.89 -5.42 18.22
CA PHE A 253 15.26 -4.65 19.40
C PHE A 253 15.23 -5.54 20.65
N ASP A 254 16.40 -5.80 21.22
CA ASP A 254 16.62 -6.76 22.31
C ASP A 254 16.11 -6.31 23.69
N GLY A 255 15.66 -5.05 23.83
CA GLY A 255 15.09 -4.52 25.07
C GLY A 255 13.59 -4.81 25.28
N ALA A 256 12.90 -5.40 24.29
CA ALA A 256 11.47 -5.67 24.38
C ALA A 256 11.16 -7.01 25.09
N ARG A 257 9.95 -7.13 25.68
CA ARG A 257 9.48 -8.37 26.34
C ARG A 257 8.15 -8.81 25.74
N ASN A 258 7.90 -10.11 25.66
CA ASN A 258 6.75 -10.71 24.95
C ASN A 258 5.59 -11.16 25.86
N HIS A 259 5.23 -10.38 26.89
CA HIS A 259 4.24 -10.79 27.90
C HIS A 259 3.06 -9.82 28.04
N ASP A 260 2.84 -9.03 27.01
CA ASP A 260 1.92 -7.89 26.93
C ASP A 260 0.66 -8.17 26.09
N ILE A 261 0.64 -9.28 25.32
CA ILE A 261 -0.46 -9.60 24.41
C ILE A 261 -1.48 -10.59 25.01
N ALA A 262 -1.04 -11.49 25.89
CA ALA A 262 -1.93 -12.47 26.53
C ALA A 262 -2.23 -12.06 27.98
N ALA A 263 -3.48 -12.27 28.41
CA ALA A 263 -3.84 -12.12 29.82
C ALA A 263 -2.96 -13.05 30.66
N ARG A 264 -2.41 -12.53 31.77
CA ARG A 264 -1.77 -13.40 32.77
C ARG A 264 -2.85 -14.32 33.33
N SER A 265 -2.59 -15.63 33.33
CA SER A 265 -3.55 -16.59 33.88
C SER A 265 -3.92 -16.21 35.31
N LEU A 266 -5.21 -16.05 35.61
CA LEU A 266 -5.72 -15.79 36.95
C LEU A 266 -5.35 -16.89 37.95
N THR A 267 -4.94 -18.07 37.47
CA THR A 267 -4.48 -19.18 38.31
C THR A 267 -3.11 -18.96 38.96
N ALA A 268 -2.31 -18.00 38.50
CA ALA A 268 -0.99 -17.71 39.07
C ALA A 268 -1.02 -16.73 40.26
N ALA A 269 -2.18 -16.12 40.57
CA ALA A 269 -2.32 -15.17 41.67
C ALA A 269 -2.66 -15.82 43.03
N TYR A 270 -2.97 -17.13 43.05
CA TYR A 270 -3.47 -17.83 44.24
C TYR A 270 -2.65 -19.07 44.67
N GLY A 271 -1.40 -19.18 44.24
CA GLY A 271 -0.58 -20.36 44.55
C GLY A 271 0.87 -20.02 44.82
N GLU A 272 1.17 -19.58 46.03
CA GLU A 272 2.40 -19.87 46.79
C GLU A 272 2.22 -19.31 48.21
N ASN A 273 1.82 -20.18 49.14
CA ASN A 273 1.95 -20.03 50.59
C ASN A 273 2.57 -21.34 51.10
#